data_AF-A0A9E5NFQ3-F1
#
_entry.id   AF-A0A9E5NFQ3-F1
#
_cell.length_a   1.000
_cell.length_b   1.000
_cell.length_c   1.000
_cell.angle_alpha   90.00
_cell.angle_beta   90.00
_cell.angle_gamma   90.00
#
_symmetry.space_group_name_H-M   'P 1'
#
loop_
_entity.id
_entity.type
_entity.pdbx_description
1 polymer ?
#
loop_
_entity_poly.entity_id
_entity_poly.type
_entity_poly.pdbx_seq_one_letter_code
_entity_poly.pdbx_strand_id
1 'polypeptide(L)'
;MLYIDGEEVTSSQDRGHLDQGKVELDSGLHDIRVRYAARTSYMHLYLYWVPPGGRREIVPPEVLFPPQGSYQHELSATRQAE
;
A
#
# COMPACT_ATOMS: atom_id res chain seq x y z
N MET A 1 7.21 3.14 -4.31
CA MET A 1 6.20 3.49 -5.33
C MET A 1 4.82 3.10 -4.82
N LEU A 2 3.86 4.01 -4.93
CA LEU A 2 2.45 3.82 -4.60
C LEU A 2 1.65 3.85 -5.90
N TYR A 3 0.83 2.82 -6.10
CA TYR A 3 -0.12 2.74 -7.20
C TYR A 3 -1.54 2.63 -6.65
N ILE A 4 -2.48 3.33 -7.28
CA ILE A 4 -3.92 3.23 -7.05
C ILE A 4 -4.59 2.97 -8.40
N ASP A 5 -5.38 1.90 -8.51
CA ASP A 5 -6.01 1.44 -9.76
C ASP A 5 -5.02 1.27 -10.94
N GLY A 6 -3.76 0.95 -10.62
CA GLY A 6 -2.68 0.82 -11.58
C GLY A 6 -1.99 2.13 -11.97
N GLU A 7 -2.51 3.29 -11.57
CA GLU A 7 -1.88 4.61 -11.76
C GLU A 7 -0.83 4.87 -10.69
N GLU A 8 0.36 5.35 -11.08
CA GLU A 8 1.40 5.74 -10.13
C GLU A 8 1.06 7.09 -9.48
N VAL A 9 0.71 7.07 -8.20
CA VAL A 9 0.33 8.29 -7.46
C VAL A 9 1.56 9.01 -6.93
N THR A 10 2.52 8.25 -6.39
CA THR A 10 3.79 8.83 -5.90
C THR A 10 4.89 7.79 -5.87
N SER A 11 6.13 8.24 -6.02
CA SER A 11 7.31 7.38 -5.95
C SER A 11 8.37 8.00 -5.05
N SER A 12 8.39 7.54 -3.79
CA SER A 12 9.49 7.85 -2.89
C SER A 12 10.73 7.04 -3.23
N GLN A 13 11.79 7.74 -3.66
CA GLN A 13 13.09 7.17 -4.00
C GLN A 13 14.12 7.39 -2.89
N ASP A 14 13.91 8.42 -2.07
CA ASP A 14 14.82 8.81 -0.99
C ASP A 14 14.37 8.29 0.38
N ARG A 15 15.33 7.78 1.16
CA ARG A 15 15.03 7.25 2.50
C ARG A 15 14.63 8.37 3.45
N GLY A 16 13.57 8.14 4.23
CA GLY A 16 13.12 9.08 5.25
C GLY A 16 12.47 10.35 4.69
N HIS A 17 12.28 10.43 3.37
CA HIS A 17 11.54 11.49 2.74
C HIS A 17 10.05 11.14 2.67
N LEU A 18 9.20 12.13 2.83
CA LEU A 18 7.76 11.99 2.64
C LEU A 18 7.40 12.52 1.25
N ASP A 19 7.18 11.59 0.33
CA ASP A 19 6.61 11.91 -0.98
C ASP A 19 5.09 11.77 -0.96
N GLN A 20 4.42 12.65 -1.70
CA GLN A 20 2.96 12.72 -1.76
C GLN A 20 2.51 12.85 -3.21
N GLY A 21 1.28 12.42 -3.46
CA GLY A 21 0.58 12.60 -4.72
C GLY A 21 -0.90 12.78 -4.46
N LYS A 22 -1.63 13.19 -5.50
CA LYS A 22 -3.08 13.33 -5.46
C LYS A 22 -3.70 12.43 -6.53
N VAL A 23 -4.77 11.74 -6.17
CA VAL A 23 -5.62 10.96 -7.06
C VAL A 23 -7.07 11.25 -6.69
N GLU A 24 -7.95 11.31 -7.69
CA GLU A 24 -9.41 11.38 -7.48
C GLU A 24 -9.94 9.94 -7.43
N LEU A 25 -10.76 9.62 -6.43
CA LEU A 25 -11.32 8.28 -6.24
C LEU A 25 -12.84 8.38 -6.21
N ASP A 26 -13.50 7.49 -6.93
CA ASP A 26 -14.94 7.30 -6.80
C ASP A 26 -15.27 6.61 -5.45
N SER A 27 -16.55 6.60 -5.07
CA SER A 27 -16.96 5.87 -3.88
C SER A 27 -16.86 4.37 -4.13
N GLY A 28 -16.05 3.64 -3.36
CA GLY A 28 -15.98 2.18 -3.45
C GLY A 28 -14.63 1.61 -3.03
N LEU A 29 -14.39 0.37 -3.44
CA LEU A 29 -13.11 -0.30 -3.27
C LEU A 29 -12.20 0.02 -4.46
N HIS A 30 -10.95 0.34 -4.16
CA HIS A 30 -9.90 0.63 -5.14
C HIS A 30 -8.71 -0.29 -4.92
N ASP A 31 -8.01 -0.61 -6.01
CA ASP A 31 -6.82 -1.44 -5.94
C ASP A 31 -5.64 -0.61 -5.46
N ILE A 32 -5.10 -0.93 -4.29
CA ILE A 32 -3.89 -0.30 -3.76
C ILE A 32 -2.70 -1.24 -3.87
N ARG A 33 -1.59 -0.75 -4.42
CA ARG A 33 -0.32 -1.49 -4.49
C ARG A 33 0.85 -0.63 -4.06
N VAL A 34 1.57 -1.09 -3.04
CA VAL A 34 2.83 -0.48 -2.62
C VAL A 34 4.00 -1.37 -3.01
N ARG A 35 4.94 -0.82 -3.78
CA ARG A 35 6.22 -1.47 -4.07
C ARG A 35 7.30 -0.78 -3.26
N TYR A 36 7.98 -1.54 -2.42
CA TYR A 36 9.02 -1.05 -1.55
C TYR A 36 10.23 -2.00 -1.56
N ALA A 37 11.43 -1.44 -1.71
CA ALA A 37 12.67 -2.20 -1.83
C ALA A 37 13.50 -2.05 -0.55
N ALA A 38 13.53 -3.12 0.24
CA ALA A 38 14.34 -3.20 1.44
C ALA A 38 15.82 -3.36 1.14
N ARG A 39 16.57 -2.26 1.24
CA ARG A 39 18.02 -2.27 1.06
C ARG A 39 18.80 -2.31 2.38
N THR A 40 18.12 -2.21 3.52
CA THR A 40 18.70 -2.18 4.88
C THR A 40 17.78 -2.86 5.89
N SER A 41 18.30 -3.25 7.05
CA SER A 41 17.58 -4.02 8.08
C SER A 41 16.54 -3.23 8.88
N TYR A 42 16.60 -1.90 8.90
CA TYR A 42 15.62 -1.05 9.56
C TYR A 42 14.68 -0.47 8.53
N MET A 43 13.44 -0.95 8.51
CA MET A 43 12.53 -0.61 7.44
C MET A 43 11.09 -0.45 7.92
N HIS A 44 10.61 0.79 7.89
CA HIS A 44 9.22 1.12 8.20
C HIS A 44 8.57 1.74 6.96
N LEU A 45 7.32 1.36 6.72
CA LEU A 45 6.46 1.96 5.71
C LEU A 45 5.29 2.61 6.44
N TYR A 46 5.10 3.92 6.22
CA TYR A 46 3.92 4.64 6.69
C TYR A 46 3.15 5.12 5.47
N LEU A 47 1.86 4.78 5.41
CA LEU A 47 0.95 5.25 4.37
C LEU A 47 -0.01 6.26 4.99
N TYR A 48 0.03 7.49 4.50
CA TYR A 48 -0.84 8.58 4.92
C TYR A 48 -1.81 8.96 3.82
N TRP A 49 -2.98 9.46 4.20
CA TRP A 49 -3.93 10.06 3.29
C TRP A 49 -4.61 11.29 3.92
N VAL A 50 -5.30 12.08 3.10
CA VAL A 50 -6.22 13.12 3.55
C VAL A 50 -7.60 12.74 2.98
N PRO A 51 -8.53 12.24 3.81
CA PRO A 51 -9.86 11.92 3.33
C PRO A 51 -10.63 13.20 2.97
N PRO A 52 -11.68 13.11 2.12
CA PRO A 52 -12.54 14.24 1.80
C PRO A 52 -13.08 14.92 3.07
N GLY A 53 -12.80 16.23 3.23
CA GLY A 53 -13.23 17.02 4.38
C GLY A 53 -12.50 16.73 5.71
N GLY A 54 -11.50 15.84 5.70
CA GLY A 54 -10.74 15.46 6.89
C GLY A 54 -9.35 16.12 6.96
N ARG A 55 -8.52 15.58 7.86
CA ARG A 55 -7.11 15.95 8.02
C ARG A 55 -6.23 14.77 7.69
N ARG A 56 -4.93 15.03 7.49
CA ARG A 56 -3.95 13.97 7.25
C ARG A 56 -3.90 12.99 8.41
N GLU A 57 -4.00 11.71 8.09
CA GLU A 57 -3.92 10.60 9.05
C GLU A 57 -3.23 9.39 8.40
N ILE A 58 -2.81 8.42 9.22
CA ILE A 58 -2.41 7.10 8.72
C ILE A 58 -3.66 6.45 8.15
N VAL A 59 -3.55 5.81 6.98
CA VAL A 59 -4.70 5.10 6.39
C VAL A 59 -5.22 4.07 7.41
N PRO A 60 -6.49 4.18 7.84
CA PRO A 60 -7.03 3.29 8.86
C PRO A 60 -7.03 1.83 8.39
N PRO A 61 -6.70 0.84 9.24
CA PRO A 61 -6.72 -0.56 8.86
C PRO A 61 -8.14 -1.04 8.47
N GLU A 62 -9.19 -0.39 8.96
CA GLU A 62 -10.59 -0.74 8.68
C GLU A 62 -10.99 -0.52 7.22
N VAL A 63 -10.23 0.28 6.46
CA VAL A 63 -10.45 0.54 5.03
C VAL A 63 -9.44 -0.19 4.14
N LEU A 64 -8.54 -0.98 4.73
CA LEU A 64 -7.53 -1.76 4.00
C LEU A 64 -7.94 -3.23 3.97
N PHE A 65 -8.30 -3.68 2.77
CA PHE A 65 -8.67 -5.06 2.53
C PHE A 65 -7.51 -5.81 1.88
N PRO A 66 -7.06 -6.93 2.46
CA PRO A 66 -6.07 -7.77 1.83
C PRO A 66 -6.63 -8.33 0.51
N PRO A 67 -5.78 -8.58 -0.50
CA PRO A 67 -6.26 -9.03 -1.79
C PRO A 67 -7.01 -10.36 -1.62
N GLN A 68 -8.30 -10.36 -1.95
CA GLN A 68 -9.20 -11.48 -1.68
C GLN A 68 -8.79 -12.77 -2.41
N GLY A 69 -7.95 -12.67 -3.46
CA GLY A 69 -7.40 -13.80 -4.22
C GLY A 69 -6.00 -14.28 -3.81
N SER A 70 -5.24 -13.53 -2.99
CA SER A 70 -3.81 -13.84 -2.74
C SER A 70 -3.57 -14.79 -1.56
N TYR A 71 -4.58 -15.06 -0.73
CA TYR A 71 -4.44 -15.99 0.41
C TYR A 71 -4.12 -17.44 0.02
N GLN A 72 -4.42 -17.85 -1.22
CA GLN A 72 -4.13 -19.21 -1.68
C GLN A 72 -2.66 -19.45 -2.02
N HIS A 73 -1.87 -18.39 -2.28
CA HIS A 73 -0.45 -18.54 -2.62
C HIS A 73 0.41 -18.89 -1.40
N GLU A 74 0.01 -18.50 -0.18
CA GLU A 74 0.78 -18.80 1.03
C GLU A 74 0.54 -20.22 1.56
N LEU A 75 -0.67 -20.78 1.40
CA LEU A 75 -0.97 -22.16 1.81
C LEU A 75 -0.35 -23.21 0.88
N SER A 76 0.05 -22.82 -0.33
CA SER A 76 0.69 -23.70 -1.32
C SER A 76 2.19 -23.81 -1.11
N ALA A 77 2.82 -22.80 -0.50
CA ALA A 77 4.25 -22.80 -0.17
C ALA A 77 4.57 -23.71 1.02
N THR A 78 3.62 -23.92 1.94
CA THR A 78 3.82 -24.77 3.13
C THR A 78 3.65 -26.27 2.88
N ARG A 79 3.09 -26.69 1.72
CA ARG A 79 2.91 -28.13 1.40
C ARG A 79 4.04 -28.77 0.58
N GLN A 80 5.08 -28.03 0.22
CA GLN A 80 6.24 -28.55 -0.54
C GLN A 80 7.48 -28.75 0.35
N ALA A 81 7.27 -29.02 1.63
CA ALA A 81 8.31 -29.37 2.58
C ALA A 81 7.84 -30.52 3.49
N GLU A 82 7.52 -31.66 2.89
CA GLU A 82 7.58 -32.99 3.52
C GLU A 82 7.61 -34.10 2.47
#